data_AF-W5SLD3-F1
#
_entry.id   AF-W5SLD3-F1
#
_cell.length_a   1.000
_cell.length_b   1.000
_cell.length_c   1.000
_cell.angle_alpha   90.00
_cell.angle_beta   90.00
_cell.angle_gamma   90.00
#
_symmetry.space_group_name_H-M   'P 1'
#
loop_
_entity.id
_entity.type
_entity.pdbx_description
1 polymer ?
#
loop_
_entity_poly.entity_id
_entity_poly.type
_entity_poly.pdbx_seq_one_letter_code
_entity_poly.pdbx_strand_id
1 'polypeptide(L)'
;MYNNYIRRFFMEYMQMERVITRQMVFNELVKAGINREIADDLSYRYYKNELTIKDLQYLESNFNLKLEILERGLKAEIRELDTKIDTVENNLNIKIDIKFTELDNKIDTVENNLKSDIKDLDTKIDAKFTELDNKIDIVRKDIELNKMELNSKLKLHAWMFGTIITINVGIFLALISMLYALFIK
;
A
#
# COMPACT_ATOMS: atom_id res chain seq x y z
N MET A 1 -39.86 15.19 19.11
CA MET A 1 -40.81 14.40 19.93
C MET A 1 -40.55 14.53 21.43
N TYR A 2 -39.31 14.33 21.92
CA TYR A 2 -38.94 14.41 23.34
C TYR A 2 -39.30 15.74 24.04
N ASN A 3 -39.09 16.87 23.35
CA ASN A 3 -39.34 18.21 23.89
C ASN A 3 -40.83 18.49 24.20
N ASN A 4 -41.75 17.86 23.46
CA ASN A 4 -43.20 18.02 23.70
C ASN A 4 -43.69 17.20 24.91
N TYR A 5 -43.03 16.07 25.22
CA TYR A 5 -43.37 15.27 26.40
C TYR A 5 -42.93 15.98 27.68
N ILE A 6 -41.70 16.51 27.73
CA ILE A 6 -41.23 17.26 28.91
C ILE A 6 -42.10 18.49 29.17
N ARG A 7 -42.48 19.22 28.12
CA ARG A 7 -43.34 20.41 28.24
C ARG A 7 -44.76 20.07 28.71
N ARG A 8 -45.33 18.95 28.26
CA ARG A 8 -46.66 18.47 28.69
C ARG A 8 -46.64 17.97 30.14
N PHE A 9 -45.60 17.25 30.53
CA PHE A 9 -45.40 16.76 31.90
C PHE A 9 -45.24 17.93 32.89
N PHE A 10 -44.47 18.96 32.52
CA PHE A 10 -44.35 20.19 33.32
C PHE A 10 -45.67 20.97 33.44
N MET A 11 -46.47 21.05 32.36
CA MET A 11 -47.76 21.74 32.37
C MET A 11 -48.82 21.00 33.20
N GLU A 12 -48.84 19.66 33.17
CA GLU A 12 -49.71 18.83 34.03
C GLU A 12 -49.34 18.95 35.51
N TYR A 13 -48.04 19.00 35.84
CA TYR A 13 -47.58 19.23 37.22
C TYR A 13 -47.96 20.62 37.75
N MET A 14 -47.88 21.67 36.92
CA MET A 14 -48.28 23.02 37.34
C MET A 14 -49.80 23.20 37.53
N GLN A 15 -50.64 22.37 36.90
CA GLN A 15 -52.10 22.44 37.07
C GLN A 15 -52.63 21.69 38.32
N MET A 16 -51.78 20.91 39.00
CA MET A 16 -52.17 20.02 40.10
C MET A 16 -51.81 20.53 41.50
N GLU A 17 -51.26 21.74 41.64
CA GLU A 17 -50.96 22.28 42.97
C GLU A 17 -52.21 22.95 43.55
N ARG A 18 -52.91 22.27 44.47
CA ARG A 18 -53.91 22.92 45.32
C ARG A 18 -53.20 24.04 46.08
N VAL A 19 -53.40 25.28 45.68
CA VAL A 19 -52.76 26.44 46.32
C VAL A 19 -53.29 26.56 47.75
N ILE A 20 -52.49 26.14 48.71
CA ILE A 20 -52.81 26.22 50.13
C ILE A 20 -52.68 27.67 50.57
N THR A 21 -53.80 28.32 50.90
CA THR A 21 -53.81 29.72 51.33
C THR A 21 -53.42 29.86 52.81
N ARG A 22 -52.89 31.02 53.21
CA ARG A 22 -52.64 31.37 54.62
C ARG A 22 -53.85 31.08 55.50
N GLN A 23 -55.03 31.47 55.04
CA GLN A 23 -56.27 31.33 55.78
C GLN A 23 -56.68 29.87 55.97
N MET A 24 -56.44 29.02 54.96
CA MET A 24 -56.69 27.58 55.09
C MET A 24 -55.78 26.97 56.16
N VAL A 25 -54.49 27.31 56.16
CA VAL A 25 -53.51 26.82 57.15
C VAL A 25 -53.86 27.34 58.53
N PHE A 26 -54.16 28.63 58.65
CA PHE A 26 -54.60 29.24 59.90
C PHE A 26 -55.82 28.52 60.48
N ASN A 27 -56.86 28.28 59.66
CA ASN A 27 -58.08 27.62 60.09
C ASN A 27 -57.82 26.18 60.57
N GLU A 28 -56.97 25.42 59.88
CA GLU A 28 -56.61 24.05 60.27
C GLU A 28 -55.75 24.02 61.56
N LEU A 29 -54.80 24.95 61.73
CA LEU A 29 -54.01 25.07 62.96
C LEU A 29 -54.89 25.40 64.18
N VAL A 30 -55.84 26.32 64.02
CA VAL A 30 -56.81 26.66 65.08
C VAL A 30 -57.72 25.49 65.40
N LYS A 31 -58.20 24.75 64.39
CA LYS A 31 -59.01 23.52 64.59
C LYS A 31 -58.24 22.43 65.34
N ALA A 32 -56.92 22.34 65.15
CA ALA A 32 -56.04 21.42 65.86
C ALA A 32 -55.77 21.84 67.32
N GLY A 33 -56.37 22.94 67.80
CA GLY A 33 -56.23 23.41 69.18
C GLY A 33 -55.02 24.33 69.42
N ILE A 34 -54.33 24.79 68.38
CA ILE A 34 -53.22 25.74 68.51
C ILE A 34 -53.77 27.13 68.82
N ASN A 35 -53.11 27.85 69.73
CA ASN A 35 -53.45 29.23 70.08
C ASN A 35 -53.49 30.11 68.81
N ARG A 36 -54.49 30.99 68.70
CA ARG A 36 -54.71 31.85 67.53
C ARG A 36 -53.49 32.71 67.16
N GLU A 37 -52.77 33.27 68.12
CA GLU A 37 -51.58 34.09 67.84
C GLU A 37 -50.44 33.23 67.25
N ILE A 38 -50.25 32.03 67.80
CA ILE A 38 -49.26 31.06 67.30
C ILE A 38 -49.68 30.52 65.92
N ALA A 39 -50.97 30.25 65.70
CA ALA A 39 -51.50 29.83 64.40
C ALA A 39 -51.37 30.93 63.35
N ASP A 40 -51.52 32.21 63.73
CA ASP A 40 -51.36 33.35 62.83
C ASP A 40 -49.90 33.51 62.39
N ASP A 41 -48.95 33.41 63.32
CA ASP A 41 -47.51 33.43 63.03
C ASP A 41 -47.07 32.21 62.18
N LEU A 42 -47.47 31.00 62.55
CA LEU A 42 -47.13 29.78 61.78
C LEU A 42 -47.75 29.77 60.39
N SER A 43 -49.03 30.15 60.25
CA SER A 43 -49.67 30.27 58.94
C SER A 43 -49.03 31.37 58.10
N TYR A 44 -48.59 32.47 58.71
CA TYR A 44 -47.82 33.52 58.03
C TYR A 44 -46.48 33.01 57.54
N ARG A 45 -45.70 32.32 58.38
CA ARG A 45 -44.40 31.72 57.99
C ARG A 45 -44.56 30.67 56.90
N TYR A 46 -45.57 29.81 57.01
CA TYR A 46 -45.93 28.82 55.99
C TYR A 46 -46.32 29.51 54.67
N TYR A 47 -47.20 30.51 54.73
CA TYR A 47 -47.64 31.23 53.54
C TYR A 47 -46.54 32.06 52.88
N LYS A 48 -45.63 32.60 53.69
CA LYS A 48 -44.48 33.39 53.22
C LYS A 48 -43.29 32.53 52.79
N ASN A 49 -43.26 31.23 53.14
CA ASN A 49 -42.23 30.26 52.71
C ASN A 49 -40.79 30.81 52.80
N GLU A 50 -40.50 31.69 53.75
CA GLU A 50 -39.23 32.43 53.82
C GLU A 50 -38.02 31.52 54.11
N LEU A 51 -38.30 30.31 54.60
CA LEU A 51 -37.31 29.29 54.96
C LEU A 51 -37.27 28.09 53.99
N THR A 52 -37.94 28.15 52.83
CA THR A 52 -38.03 27.00 51.89
C THR A 52 -37.60 27.39 50.47
N ILE A 53 -38.01 28.55 49.97
CA ILE A 53 -37.69 28.97 48.59
C ILE A 53 -36.21 29.37 48.44
N LYS A 54 -35.66 30.09 49.42
CA LYS A 54 -34.25 30.51 49.42
C LYS A 54 -33.29 29.33 49.49
N ASP A 55 -33.63 28.31 50.26
CA ASP A 55 -32.83 27.09 50.38
C ASP A 55 -32.86 26.27 49.09
N LEU A 56 -34.02 26.18 48.44
CA LEU A 56 -34.15 25.56 47.11
C LEU A 56 -33.36 26.32 46.04
N GLN A 57 -33.41 27.66 46.03
CA GLN A 57 -32.61 28.49 45.13
C GLN A 57 -31.10 28.32 45.38
N TYR A 58 -30.69 28.24 46.65
CA TYR A 58 -29.29 27.98 47.00
C TYR A 58 -28.85 26.60 46.51
N LEU A 59 -29.70 25.57 46.71
CA LEU A 59 -29.42 24.21 46.27
C LEU A 59 -29.34 24.11 44.74
N GLU A 60 -30.27 24.73 44.02
CA GLU A 60 -30.26 24.84 42.56
C GLU A 60 -28.98 25.51 42.07
N SER A 61 -28.62 26.66 42.64
CA SER A 61 -27.38 27.36 42.31
C SER A 61 -26.14 26.48 42.56
N ASN A 62 -26.08 25.79 43.70
CA ASN A 62 -24.98 24.89 44.03
C ASN A 62 -24.85 23.72 43.05
N PHE A 63 -25.98 23.10 42.68
CA PHE A 63 -25.99 22.01 41.70
C PHE A 63 -25.61 22.49 40.31
N ASN A 64 -26.13 23.62 39.86
CA ASN A 64 -25.78 24.20 38.56
C ASN A 64 -24.28 24.51 38.49
N LEU A 65 -23.70 25.09 39.54
CA LEU A 65 -22.26 25.35 39.62
C LEU A 65 -21.44 24.05 39.57
N LYS A 66 -21.85 23.01 40.30
CA LYS A 66 -21.16 21.70 40.27
C LYS A 66 -21.26 21.03 38.90
N LEU A 67 -22.42 21.11 38.25
CA LEU A 67 -22.61 20.60 36.89
C LEU A 67 -21.74 21.34 35.89
N GLU A 68 -21.66 22.66 35.98
CA GLU A 68 -20.80 23.46 35.11
C GLU A 68 -19.31 23.11 35.30
N ILE A 69 -18.86 22.96 36.56
CA ILE A 69 -17.49 22.53 36.86
C ILE A 69 -17.21 21.15 36.26
N LEU A 70 -18.13 20.19 36.44
CA LEU A 70 -18.00 18.85 35.89
C LEU A 70 -17.95 18.86 34.36
N GLU A 71 -18.84 19.60 33.70
CA GLU A 71 -18.86 19.73 32.24
C GLU A 71 -17.56 20.34 31.70
N ARG A 72 -17.02 21.36 32.38
CA ARG A 72 -15.72 21.95 32.03
C ARG A 72 -14.58 20.96 32.21
N GLY A 73 -14.58 20.17 33.28
CA GLY A 73 -13.60 19.11 33.53
C GLY A 73 -13.62 18.05 32.43
N LEU A 74 -14.79 17.51 32.12
CA LEU A 74 -14.95 16.53 31.04
C LEU A 74 -14.53 17.09 29.67
N LYS A 75 -14.88 18.34 29.35
CA LYS A 75 -14.42 18.99 28.11
C LYS A 75 -12.91 19.18 28.06
N ALA A 76 -12.25 19.41 29.21
CA ALA A 76 -10.80 19.51 29.26
C ALA A 76 -10.13 18.15 29.04
N GLU A 77 -10.63 17.09 29.68
CA GLU A 77 -10.14 15.72 29.50
C GLU A 77 -10.31 15.23 28.06
N ILE A 78 -11.45 15.51 27.43
CA ILE A 78 -11.70 15.18 26.01
C ILE A 78 -10.66 15.87 25.10
N ARG A 79 -10.40 17.16 25.31
CA ARG A 79 -9.39 17.89 24.52
C ARG A 79 -7.97 17.35 24.73
N GLU A 80 -7.64 16.93 25.94
CA GLU A 80 -6.35 16.31 26.23
C GLU A 80 -6.22 14.95 25.51
N LEU A 81 -7.29 14.16 25.50
CA LEU A 81 -7.35 12.90 24.75
C LEU A 81 -7.24 13.13 23.24
N ASP A 82 -7.96 14.09 22.68
CA ASP A 82 -7.85 14.47 21.26
C ASP A 82 -6.39 14.82 20.90
N THR A 83 -5.75 15.66 21.73
CA THR A 83 -4.33 16.04 21.53
C THR A 83 -3.39 14.83 21.58
N LYS A 84 -3.64 13.87 22.48
CA LYS A 84 -2.85 12.63 22.57
C LYS A 84 -3.08 11.74 21.35
N ILE A 85 -4.31 11.64 20.85
CA ILE A 85 -4.66 10.90 19.64
C ILE A 85 -3.94 11.51 18.44
N ASP A 86 -4.03 12.82 18.24
CA ASP A 86 -3.34 13.53 17.15
C ASP A 86 -1.83 13.30 17.20
N THR A 87 -1.24 13.30 18.40
CA THR A 87 0.19 13.03 18.59
C THR A 87 0.56 11.59 18.19
N VAL A 88 -0.25 10.61 18.58
CA VAL A 88 -0.04 9.21 18.21
C VAL A 88 -0.19 9.01 16.71
N GLU A 89 -1.22 9.59 16.10
CA GLU A 89 -1.47 9.53 14.66
C GLU A 89 -0.30 10.10 13.86
N ASN A 90 0.17 11.30 14.21
CA ASN A 90 1.32 11.93 13.58
C ASN A 90 2.59 11.07 13.71
N ASN A 91 2.85 10.50 14.89
CA ASN A 91 3.99 9.62 15.10
C ASN A 91 3.91 8.33 14.28
N LEU A 92 2.71 7.77 14.10
CA LEU A 92 2.49 6.60 13.25
C LEU A 92 2.69 6.94 11.77
N ASN A 93 2.16 8.07 11.30
CA ASN A 93 2.36 8.53 9.92
C ASN A 93 3.85 8.71 9.60
N ILE A 94 4.60 9.38 10.47
CA ILE A 94 6.06 9.54 10.31
C ILE A 94 6.77 8.19 10.23
N LYS A 95 6.41 7.23 11.11
CA LYS A 95 7.01 5.88 11.09
C LYS A 95 6.69 5.13 9.80
N ILE A 96 5.46 5.28 9.29
CA ILE A 96 5.03 4.66 8.03
C ILE A 96 5.81 5.26 6.87
N ASP A 97 5.94 6.58 6.77
CA ASP A 97 6.68 7.26 5.70
C ASP A 97 8.16 6.87 5.68
N ILE A 98 8.80 6.76 6.85
CA ILE A 98 10.17 6.26 6.97
C ILE A 98 10.26 4.83 6.43
N LYS A 99 9.30 3.95 6.76
CA LYS A 99 9.30 2.57 6.27
C LYS A 99 9.06 2.44 4.77
N PHE A 100 8.22 3.29 4.19
CA PHE A 100 8.10 3.36 2.73
C PHE A 100 9.41 3.80 2.09
N THR A 101 10.05 4.86 2.61
CA THR A 101 11.33 5.34 2.09
C THR A 101 12.44 4.28 2.20
N GLU A 102 12.49 3.54 3.30
CA GLU A 102 13.42 2.40 3.46
C GLU A 102 13.15 1.29 2.42
N LEU A 103 11.89 1.01 2.11
CA LEU A 103 11.52 -0.01 1.12
C LEU A 103 11.85 0.44 -0.30
N ASP A 104 11.55 1.69 -0.67
CA ASP A 104 11.89 2.25 -1.99
C ASP A 104 13.40 2.19 -2.23
N ASN A 105 14.21 2.58 -1.25
CA ASN A 105 15.68 2.47 -1.35
C ASN A 105 16.18 1.03 -1.55
N LYS A 106 15.52 0.05 -0.92
CA LYS A 106 15.85 -1.38 -1.11
C LYS A 106 15.46 -1.86 -2.49
N ILE A 107 14.31 -1.42 -3.01
CA ILE A 107 13.86 -1.72 -4.37
C ILE A 107 14.85 -1.14 -5.38
N ASP A 108 15.24 0.13 -5.25
CA ASP A 108 16.21 0.78 -6.13
C ASP A 108 17.57 0.05 -6.13
N THR A 109 18.01 -0.39 -4.95
CA THR A 109 19.25 -1.18 -4.82
C THR A 109 19.16 -2.50 -5.58
N VAL A 110 18.06 -3.23 -5.42
CA VAL A 110 17.82 -4.49 -6.15
C VAL A 110 17.74 -4.26 -7.65
N GLU A 111 17.03 -3.22 -8.09
CA GLU A 111 16.91 -2.87 -9.51
C GLU A 111 18.28 -2.57 -10.14
N ASN A 112 19.11 -1.79 -9.44
CA ASN A 112 20.46 -1.45 -9.91
C ASN A 112 21.37 -2.69 -9.98
N ASN A 113 21.29 -3.58 -9.00
CA ASN A 113 22.04 -4.84 -9.02
C ASN A 113 21.62 -5.72 -10.21
N LEU A 114 20.31 -5.88 -10.43
CA LEU A 114 19.80 -6.66 -11.56
C LEU A 114 20.19 -6.06 -12.91
N LYS A 115 20.17 -4.74 -13.06
CA LYS A 115 20.68 -4.05 -14.26
C LYS A 115 22.17 -4.35 -14.49
N SER A 116 22.97 -4.35 -13.43
CA SER A 116 24.40 -4.69 -13.52
C SER A 116 24.60 -6.14 -13.94
N ASP A 117 23.88 -7.08 -13.33
CA ASP A 117 23.98 -8.50 -13.64
C ASP A 117 23.59 -8.80 -15.10
N ILE A 118 22.53 -8.14 -15.60
CA ILE A 118 22.10 -8.25 -17.01
C ILE A 118 23.21 -7.75 -17.94
N LYS A 119 23.80 -6.58 -17.66
CA LYS A 119 24.89 -6.02 -18.47
C LYS A 119 26.13 -6.91 -18.50
N ASP A 120 26.47 -7.52 -17.36
CA ASP A 120 27.57 -8.47 -17.25
C ASP A 120 27.31 -9.75 -18.07
N LEU A 121 26.07 -10.23 -18.07
CA LEU A 121 25.65 -11.35 -18.90
C LEU A 121 25.69 -11.02 -20.39
N ASP A 122 25.18 -9.86 -20.80
CA ASP A 122 25.26 -9.39 -22.20
C ASP A 122 26.71 -9.36 -22.68
N THR A 123 27.60 -8.78 -21.87
CA THR A 123 29.04 -8.72 -22.19
C THR A 123 29.67 -10.11 -22.34
N LYS A 124 29.31 -11.06 -21.47
CA LYS A 124 29.78 -12.45 -21.56
C LYS A 124 29.24 -13.17 -22.79
N ILE A 125 27.98 -12.93 -23.14
CA ILE A 125 27.32 -13.49 -24.32
C ILE A 125 28.00 -12.96 -25.59
N ASP A 126 28.22 -11.65 -25.70
CA ASP A 126 28.90 -11.02 -26.84
C ASP A 126 30.32 -11.55 -27.02
N ALA A 127 31.06 -11.72 -25.92
CA ALA A 127 32.39 -12.32 -25.94
C ALA A 127 32.37 -13.77 -26.46
N LYS A 128 31.35 -14.56 -26.06
CA LYS A 128 31.19 -15.94 -26.53
C LYS A 128 30.78 -16.02 -28.00
N PHE A 129 29.93 -15.12 -28.47
CA PHE A 129 29.62 -15.01 -29.91
C PHE A 129 30.88 -14.67 -30.72
N THR A 130 31.65 -13.68 -30.28
CA THR A 130 32.91 -13.30 -30.93
C THR A 130 33.91 -14.48 -30.96
N GLU A 131 34.02 -15.24 -29.86
CA GLU A 131 34.85 -16.45 -29.82
C GLU A 131 34.38 -17.50 -30.84
N LEU A 132 33.07 -17.68 -30.98
CA LEU A 132 32.47 -18.63 -31.91
C LEU A 132 32.66 -18.21 -33.37
N ASP A 133 32.45 -16.92 -33.68
CA ASP A 133 32.67 -16.37 -35.02
C ASP A 133 34.12 -16.56 -35.46
N ASN A 134 35.08 -16.27 -34.58
CA ASN A 134 36.50 -16.52 -34.84
C ASN A 134 36.80 -17.99 -35.14
N LYS A 135 36.21 -18.93 -34.37
CA LYS A 135 36.37 -20.37 -34.62
C LYS A 135 35.75 -20.79 -35.97
N ILE A 136 34.58 -20.24 -36.31
CA ILE A 136 33.91 -20.51 -37.59
C ILE A 136 34.77 -20.01 -38.75
N ASP A 137 35.35 -18.82 -38.64
CA ASP A 137 36.19 -18.24 -39.70
C ASP A 137 37.50 -19.03 -39.91
N ILE A 138 38.11 -19.53 -38.84
CA ILE A 138 39.26 -20.44 -38.93
C ILE A 138 38.86 -21.72 -39.69
N VAL A 139 37.75 -22.36 -39.30
CA VAL A 139 37.27 -23.59 -39.97
C VAL A 139 36.93 -23.34 -41.45
N ARG A 140 36.31 -22.20 -41.78
CA ARG A 140 36.04 -21.81 -43.18
C ARG A 140 37.33 -21.70 -43.98
N LYS A 141 38.36 -21.04 -43.43
CA LYS A 141 39.67 -20.90 -44.08
C LYS A 141 40.35 -22.25 -44.30
N ASP A 142 40.30 -23.14 -43.31
CA ASP A 142 40.87 -24.50 -43.45
C ASP A 142 40.16 -25.30 -44.54
N ILE A 143 38.83 -25.20 -44.63
CA ILE A 143 38.03 -25.82 -45.70
C ILE A 143 38.42 -25.26 -47.08
N GLU A 144 38.60 -23.95 -47.21
CA GLU A 144 39.03 -23.32 -48.45
C GLU A 144 40.42 -23.79 -48.89
N LEU A 145 41.38 -23.87 -47.95
CA LEU A 145 42.72 -24.39 -48.21
C LEU A 145 42.68 -25.85 -48.67
N ASN A 146 41.95 -26.71 -47.96
CA ASN A 146 41.78 -28.12 -48.32
C ASN A 146 41.13 -28.28 -49.71
N LYS A 147 40.13 -27.44 -50.03
CA LYS A 147 39.50 -27.42 -51.35
C LYS A 147 40.49 -27.01 -52.45
N MET A 148 41.34 -26.02 -52.20
CA MET A 148 42.38 -25.59 -53.14
C MET A 148 43.43 -26.68 -53.37
N GLU A 149 43.90 -27.34 -52.31
CA GLU A 149 44.84 -28.46 -52.40
C GLU A 149 44.25 -29.65 -53.15
N LEU A 150 43.00 -30.01 -52.89
CA LEU A 150 42.32 -31.09 -53.60
C LEU A 150 42.19 -30.75 -55.11
N ASN A 151 41.81 -29.52 -55.44
CA ASN A 151 41.67 -29.08 -56.83
C ASN A 151 43.01 -29.10 -57.57
N SER A 152 44.12 -28.69 -56.92
CA SER A 152 45.45 -28.74 -57.52
C SER A 152 45.90 -30.19 -57.77
N LYS A 153 45.68 -31.10 -56.80
CA LYS A 153 45.94 -32.53 -56.95
C LYS A 153 45.12 -33.13 -58.08
N LEU A 154 43.82 -32.86 -58.16
CA LEU A 154 42.96 -33.37 -59.23
C LEU A 154 43.39 -32.89 -60.61
N LYS A 155 43.75 -31.60 -60.75
CA LYS A 155 44.31 -31.06 -62.01
C LYS A 155 45.60 -31.75 -62.42
N LEU A 156 46.50 -32.03 -61.47
CA LEU A 156 47.73 -32.76 -61.73
C LEU A 156 47.44 -34.19 -62.21
N HIS A 157 46.54 -34.91 -61.53
CA HIS A 157 46.15 -36.27 -61.94
C HIS A 157 45.48 -36.25 -63.32
N ALA A 158 44.58 -35.31 -63.59
CA ALA A 158 43.96 -35.15 -64.90
C ALA A 158 45.00 -34.91 -66.00
N TRP A 159 46.02 -34.08 -65.74
CA TRP A 159 47.12 -33.84 -66.65
C TRP A 159 47.96 -35.11 -66.89
N MET A 160 48.32 -35.83 -65.83
CA MET A 160 49.05 -37.11 -65.93
C MET A 160 48.25 -38.17 -66.71
N PHE A 161 46.94 -38.29 -66.48
CA PHE A 161 46.12 -39.21 -67.26
C PHE A 161 46.07 -38.81 -68.73
N GLY A 162 45.99 -37.51 -69.04
CA GLY A 162 46.07 -37.01 -70.41
C GLY A 162 47.36 -37.44 -71.14
N THR A 163 48.53 -37.33 -70.48
CA THR A 163 49.80 -37.76 -71.08
C THR A 163 49.88 -39.28 -71.24
N ILE A 164 49.45 -40.04 -70.22
CA ILE A 164 49.39 -41.51 -70.28
C ILE A 164 48.49 -41.98 -71.42
N ILE A 165 47.28 -41.42 -71.55
CA ILE A 165 46.34 -41.75 -72.63
C ILE A 165 46.98 -41.45 -73.99
N THR A 166 47.60 -40.27 -74.14
CA THR A 166 48.24 -39.85 -75.41
C THR A 166 49.37 -40.80 -75.83
N ILE A 167 50.23 -41.20 -74.88
CA ILE A 167 51.32 -42.17 -75.13
C ILE A 167 50.74 -43.52 -75.55
N ASN A 168 49.74 -44.04 -74.83
CA ASN A 168 49.13 -45.34 -75.14
C ASN A 168 48.46 -45.34 -76.54
N VAL A 169 47.73 -44.28 -76.88
CA VAL A 169 47.13 -44.12 -78.23
C VAL A 169 48.21 -44.07 -79.30
N GLY A 170 49.30 -43.31 -79.09
CA GLY A 170 50.42 -43.23 -80.02
C GLY A 170 51.11 -44.57 -80.27
N ILE A 171 51.39 -45.33 -79.21
CA ILE A 171 51.95 -46.68 -79.31
C ILE A 171 51.01 -47.60 -80.10
N PHE A 172 49.70 -47.57 -79.82
CA PHE A 172 48.72 -48.40 -80.52
C PHE A 172 48.66 -48.10 -82.03
N LEU A 173 48.65 -46.82 -82.41
CA LEU A 173 48.68 -46.39 -83.81
C LEU A 173 49.97 -46.83 -84.52
N ALA A 174 51.13 -46.72 -83.85
CA ALA A 174 52.40 -47.17 -84.39
C ALA A 174 52.42 -48.69 -84.63
N LEU A 175 51.87 -49.48 -83.69
CA LEU A 175 51.76 -50.93 -83.82
C LEU A 175 50.83 -51.35 -84.96
N ILE A 176 49.66 -50.71 -85.11
CA ILE A 176 48.76 -50.94 -86.27
C ILE A 176 49.49 -50.66 -87.58
N SER A 177 50.27 -49.57 -87.63
CA SER A 177 51.01 -49.18 -88.82
C SER A 177 52.09 -50.21 -89.20
N MET A 178 52.81 -50.75 -88.20
CA MET A 178 53.75 -51.85 -88.43
C MET A 178 53.06 -53.14 -88.91
N LEU A 179 51.92 -53.49 -88.30
CA LEU A 179 51.14 -54.67 -88.68
C LEU A 179 50.67 -54.57 -90.14
N TYR A 180 50.14 -53.40 -90.53
CA TYR A 180 49.72 -53.12 -91.91
C TYR A 180 50.90 -53.25 -92.90
N ALA A 181 52.08 -52.76 -92.53
CA ALA A 181 53.29 -52.89 -93.35
C ALA A 181 53.77 -54.34 -93.52
N LEU A 182 53.53 -55.22 -92.54
CA LEU A 182 53.88 -56.64 -92.62
C LEU A 182 52.94 -57.44 -93.53
N PHE A 183 51.65 -57.09 -93.59
CA PHE A 183 50.64 -57.84 -94.36
C PHE A 183 50.48 -57.38 -95.83
N ILE A 184 51.05 -56.24 -96.22
CA ILE A 184 50.98 -55.69 -97.60
C ILE A 184 52.24 -55.98 -98.42
N LYS A 185 53.05 -56.95 -97.99
CA LYS A 185 54.18 -57.46 -98.78
C LYS A 185 53.80 -58.65 -99.66
#